data_AF-A0A6G4ZXN1-F1
#
_entry.id   AF-A0A6G4ZXN1-F1
#
_cell.length_a   1.000
_cell.length_b   1.000
_cell.length_c   1.000
_cell.angle_alpha   90.00
_cell.angle_beta   90.00
_cell.angle_gamma   90.00
#
_symmetry.space_group_name_H-M   'P 1'
#
loop_
_entity.id
_entity.type
_entity.pdbx_description
1 polymer ?
#
loop_
_entity_poly.entity_id
_entity_poly.type
_entity_poly.pdbx_seq_one_letter_code
_entity_poly.pdbx_strand_id
1 'polypeptide(L)'
;REGGVFGTCEASNTSAIPRFLTFRSDLLHRAIYDGDEHERFLEKLDARINDHDREIEKMCNFHYQGFIDCIRELLHVRSKAQKLKNEVTRTDQELQETAKRMLQRADELVKYGHIQSNIAWTIGSLSVCLPVLDVYAKLMQQMKERRYYPALKTIEQLEHTYLPRVSQHRFAQSMAVCIPKLRDRIKEASLSELKDFLENIRKHSGRIGEVALNQGCKQEQTLDEDMSAQDLVDFSPVYRCHHIYSVLGSRETFEAYYRQQRKHQARLALQPQMNMHETSDGYRKYFAEIVGFFVVEDHILNTASGLVNQAYLDQVWENALLKITAALRTHTAYCTEASLMLDVKKLILLFSETLRSYGYHVDPVHNLLLEIQEHYNEILMKHCVQTFRRIFDDDSYHPIEVATQEEYQKVVAIFPFRDEVLEKAPFPKSFHFHGLCLASLMKSKALSVNASSFLKTSMSVKLKLRTWYGKLPTCC
;
A
#
# COMPACT_ATOMS: atom_id res chain seq x y z
N ARG A 1 -23.20 64.08 -42.33
CA ARG A 1 -24.57 64.58 -42.10
C ARG A 1 -24.49 66.09 -42.12
N GLU A 2 -25.20 66.70 -43.08
CA GLU A 2 -25.73 68.08 -43.10
C GLU A 2 -24.71 69.21 -42.89
N GLY A 3 -24.44 70.09 -43.85
CA GLY A 3 -25.40 70.80 -44.69
C GLY A 3 -25.86 72.07 -43.96
N GLY A 4 -25.20 73.20 -44.21
CA GLY A 4 -25.51 74.49 -43.60
C GLY A 4 -25.03 75.64 -44.48
N VAL A 5 -25.89 75.99 -45.44
CA VAL A 5 -25.80 77.13 -46.37
C VAL A 5 -26.38 78.39 -45.66
N PHE A 6 -26.08 79.56 -46.23
CA PHE A 6 -26.62 80.92 -45.97
C PHE A 6 -25.82 81.76 -44.96
N GLY A 7 -25.48 83.03 -45.22
CA GLY A 7 -25.84 83.87 -46.35
C GLY A 7 -24.90 85.08 -46.47
N THR A 8 -24.69 85.47 -47.71
CA THR A 8 -24.15 86.78 -48.11
C THR A 8 -25.22 87.84 -47.87
N CYS A 9 -24.97 88.77 -46.95
CA CYS A 9 -25.79 89.97 -46.84
C CYS A 9 -25.24 91.05 -47.78
N GLU A 10 -25.93 91.21 -48.90
CA GLU A 10 -25.97 92.44 -49.67
C GLU A 10 -26.44 93.59 -48.78
N ALA A 11 -25.66 94.67 -48.74
CA ALA A 11 -26.11 95.96 -48.21
C ALA A 11 -26.38 96.89 -49.39
N SER A 12 -27.60 96.79 -49.92
CA SER A 12 -28.22 97.76 -50.80
C SER A 12 -29.16 98.63 -49.97
N ASN A 13 -28.78 99.89 -49.75
CA ASN A 13 -29.70 101.02 -49.52
C ASN A 13 -28.88 102.31 -49.45
N THR A 14 -28.98 103.15 -50.49
CA THR A 14 -29.77 104.41 -50.53
C THR A 14 -29.11 105.50 -49.67
N SER A 15 -28.86 106.72 -50.12
CA SER A 15 -29.41 107.51 -51.22
C SER A 15 -28.66 108.85 -51.23
N ALA A 16 -28.78 109.57 -52.36
CA ALA A 16 -28.55 111.01 -52.50
C ALA A 16 -27.10 111.50 -52.65
N ILE A 17 -26.53 111.25 -53.83
CA ILE A 17 -25.55 112.18 -54.44
C ILE A 17 -26.38 113.17 -55.29
N PRO A 18 -26.48 114.46 -54.93
CA PRO A 18 -27.27 115.41 -55.70
C PRO A 18 -26.63 115.69 -57.08
N ARG A 19 -27.37 115.38 -58.15
CA ARG A 19 -27.11 115.73 -59.56
C ARG A 19 -27.19 117.26 -59.79
N PHE A 20 -26.20 118.05 -59.36
CA PHE A 20 -26.29 119.52 -59.45
C PHE A 20 -25.27 120.24 -60.34
N LEU A 21 -24.38 119.56 -61.07
CA LEU A 21 -23.26 120.24 -61.76
C LEU A 21 -23.12 120.07 -63.29
N THR A 22 -24.10 119.52 -64.01
CA THR A 22 -23.95 119.31 -65.47
C THR A 22 -24.95 120.04 -66.37
N PHE A 23 -25.78 120.96 -65.87
CA PHE A 23 -26.78 121.64 -66.71
C PHE A 23 -26.60 123.15 -66.93
N ARG A 24 -25.45 123.74 -66.61
CA ARG A 24 -25.23 125.20 -66.84
C ARG A 24 -23.85 125.62 -67.36
N SER A 25 -23.00 124.68 -67.78
CA SER A 25 -21.69 124.99 -68.40
C SER A 25 -21.86 125.77 -69.72
N ASP A 26 -22.77 125.35 -70.59
CA ASP A 26 -22.85 125.88 -71.96
C ASP A 26 -23.50 127.26 -72.09
N LEU A 27 -24.31 127.68 -71.10
CA LEU A 27 -24.84 129.05 -71.04
C LEU A 27 -23.88 130.04 -70.35
N LEU A 28 -22.89 129.55 -69.61
CA LEU A 28 -21.93 130.37 -68.89
C LEU A 28 -20.74 130.79 -69.76
N HIS A 29 -20.32 129.93 -70.71
CA HIS A 29 -19.23 130.24 -71.63
C HIS A 29 -19.55 131.41 -72.60
N ARG A 30 -20.83 131.66 -72.92
CA ARG A 30 -21.23 132.73 -73.86
C ARG A 30 -21.50 134.09 -73.21
N ALA A 31 -21.83 134.14 -71.92
CA ALA A 31 -22.04 135.40 -71.20
C ALA A 31 -20.73 136.03 -70.68
N ILE A 32 -19.65 135.25 -70.65
CA ILE A 32 -18.36 135.64 -70.08
C ILE A 32 -17.45 136.37 -71.09
N TYR A 33 -17.65 136.19 -72.40
CA TYR A 33 -16.76 136.78 -73.40
C TYR A 33 -17.24 138.13 -73.96
N ASP A 34 -18.53 138.47 -73.82
CA ASP A 34 -19.12 139.68 -74.42
C ASP A 34 -19.55 140.74 -73.37
N GLY A 35 -19.32 140.49 -72.07
CA GLY A 35 -19.60 141.43 -70.99
C GLY A 35 -18.55 141.33 -69.89
N ASP A 36 -18.09 142.47 -69.40
CA ASP A 36 -17.02 142.68 -68.41
C ASP A 36 -17.42 142.22 -66.98
N GLU A 37 -18.04 141.05 -66.85
CA GLU A 37 -18.56 140.48 -65.60
C GLU A 37 -17.82 139.20 -65.18
N HIS A 38 -16.56 139.04 -65.58
CA HIS A 38 -15.77 137.87 -65.19
C HIS A 38 -15.49 137.83 -63.68
N GLU A 39 -15.24 139.00 -63.07
CA GLU A 39 -15.09 139.14 -61.61
C GLU A 39 -16.40 138.76 -60.87
N ARG A 40 -17.56 139.16 -61.39
CA ARG A 40 -18.87 138.84 -60.80
C ARG A 40 -19.18 137.34 -60.79
N PHE A 41 -18.70 136.60 -61.79
CA PHE A 41 -18.85 135.15 -61.81
C PHE A 41 -17.91 134.47 -60.83
N LEU A 42 -16.64 134.90 -60.78
CA LEU A 42 -15.68 134.40 -59.79
C LEU A 42 -16.16 134.67 -58.36
N GLU A 43 -16.70 135.87 -58.08
CA GLU A 43 -17.33 136.17 -56.79
C GLU A 43 -18.52 135.25 -56.48
N LYS A 44 -19.39 134.96 -57.47
CA LYS A 44 -20.51 134.03 -57.27
C LYS A 44 -20.08 132.58 -57.11
N LEU A 45 -18.99 132.17 -57.76
CA LEU A 45 -18.42 130.83 -57.62
C LEU A 45 -17.74 130.69 -56.26
N ASP A 46 -16.94 131.67 -55.84
CA ASP A 46 -16.31 131.73 -54.51
C ASP A 46 -17.36 131.80 -53.40
N ALA A 47 -18.43 132.58 -53.58
CA ALA A 47 -19.55 132.59 -52.64
C ALA A 47 -20.21 131.20 -52.52
N ARG A 48 -20.31 130.47 -53.63
CA ARG A 48 -20.92 129.13 -53.64
C ARG A 48 -19.99 128.05 -53.07
N ILE A 49 -18.69 128.15 -53.33
CA ILE A 49 -17.67 127.29 -52.72
C ILE A 49 -17.70 127.51 -51.20
N ASN A 50 -17.70 128.76 -50.75
CA ASN A 50 -17.79 129.09 -49.33
C ASN A 50 -19.11 128.62 -48.68
N ASP A 51 -20.24 128.68 -49.40
CA ASP A 51 -21.51 128.15 -48.90
C ASP A 51 -21.49 126.61 -48.79
N HIS A 52 -20.93 125.91 -49.77
CA HIS A 52 -20.77 124.45 -49.70
C HIS A 52 -19.74 124.01 -48.65
N ASP A 53 -18.64 124.73 -48.50
CA ASP A 53 -17.67 124.48 -47.43
C ASP A 53 -18.31 124.70 -46.06
N ARG A 54 -19.17 125.72 -45.90
CA ARG A 54 -19.98 125.91 -44.69
C ARG A 54 -20.99 124.79 -44.45
N GLU A 55 -21.63 124.28 -45.49
CA GLU A 55 -22.56 123.15 -45.37
C GLU A 55 -21.82 121.85 -45.01
N ILE A 56 -20.65 121.59 -45.60
CA ILE A 56 -19.77 120.48 -45.27
C ILE A 56 -19.27 120.63 -43.83
N GLU A 57 -18.81 121.81 -43.42
CA GLU A 57 -18.42 122.09 -42.03
C GLU A 57 -19.59 121.87 -41.06
N LYS A 58 -20.82 122.28 -41.41
CA LYS A 58 -22.00 122.01 -40.57
C LYS A 58 -22.31 120.51 -40.47
N MET A 59 -22.28 119.78 -41.58
CA MET A 59 -22.53 118.34 -41.60
C MET A 59 -21.44 117.55 -40.87
N CYS A 60 -20.17 117.92 -41.09
CA CYS A 60 -19.04 117.38 -40.36
C CYS A 60 -19.17 117.73 -38.87
N ASN A 61 -19.48 118.96 -38.48
CA ASN A 61 -19.71 119.36 -37.08
C ASN A 61 -20.94 118.69 -36.45
N PHE A 62 -21.93 118.26 -37.23
CA PHE A 62 -23.10 117.57 -36.68
C PHE A 62 -22.85 116.06 -36.49
N HIS A 63 -22.03 115.43 -37.36
CA HIS A 63 -21.84 113.98 -37.36
C HIS A 63 -20.43 113.49 -36.98
N TYR A 64 -19.42 114.36 -36.80
CA TYR A 64 -18.06 113.94 -36.41
C TYR A 64 -18.06 113.20 -35.08
N GLN A 65 -18.88 113.64 -34.12
CA GLN A 65 -18.94 113.02 -32.80
C GLN A 65 -19.46 111.58 -32.89
N GLY A 66 -20.54 111.33 -33.65
CA GLY A 66 -21.08 109.99 -33.86
C GLY A 66 -20.11 109.07 -34.62
N PHE A 67 -19.38 109.62 -35.60
CA PHE A 67 -18.32 108.87 -36.29
C PHE A 67 -17.14 108.52 -35.38
N ILE A 68 -16.71 109.46 -34.54
CA ILE A 68 -15.68 109.25 -33.51
C ILE A 68 -16.12 108.18 -32.51
N ASP A 69 -17.39 108.22 -32.07
CA ASP A 69 -17.95 107.25 -31.14
C ASP A 69 -18.03 105.85 -31.77
N CYS A 70 -18.48 105.73 -33.03
CA CYS A 70 -18.42 104.48 -33.80
C CYS A 70 -16.99 103.93 -33.94
N ILE A 71 -16.00 104.79 -34.20
CA ILE A 71 -14.58 104.37 -34.26
C ILE A 71 -14.10 103.90 -32.88
N ARG A 72 -14.43 104.61 -31.80
CA ARG A 72 -14.07 104.18 -30.44
C ARG A 72 -14.71 102.85 -30.08
N GLU A 73 -15.98 102.64 -30.40
CA GLU A 73 -16.66 101.37 -30.19
C GLU A 73 -16.01 100.24 -30.98
N LEU A 74 -15.65 100.48 -32.25
CA LEU A 74 -14.99 99.47 -33.08
C LEU A 74 -13.60 99.12 -32.54
N LEU A 75 -12.85 100.11 -32.05
CA LEU A 75 -11.57 99.89 -31.35
C LEU A 75 -11.75 99.11 -30.03
N HIS A 76 -12.82 99.38 -29.29
CA HIS A 76 -13.15 98.67 -28.06
C HIS A 76 -13.58 97.22 -28.32
N VAL A 77 -14.43 96.99 -29.33
CA VAL A 77 -14.81 95.65 -29.78
C VAL A 77 -13.58 94.88 -30.27
N ARG A 78 -12.67 95.52 -31.02
CA ARG A 78 -11.39 94.91 -31.41
C ARG A 78 -10.56 94.52 -30.19
N SER A 79 -10.46 95.38 -29.17
CA SER A 79 -9.75 95.08 -27.92
C SER A 79 -10.40 93.89 -27.17
N LYS A 80 -11.73 93.88 -27.04
CA LYS A 80 -12.48 92.78 -26.43
C LYS A 80 -12.34 91.47 -27.21
N ALA A 81 -12.43 91.52 -28.54
CA ALA A 81 -12.24 90.37 -29.41
C ALA A 81 -10.81 89.82 -29.28
N GLN A 82 -9.80 90.69 -29.14
CA GLN A 82 -8.43 90.27 -28.90
C GLN A 82 -8.26 89.62 -27.52
N LYS A 83 -8.88 90.16 -26.47
CA LYS A 83 -8.88 89.55 -25.13
C LYS A 83 -9.55 88.17 -25.15
N LEU A 84 -10.72 88.05 -25.78
CA LEU A 84 -11.42 86.78 -25.94
C LEU A 84 -10.58 85.78 -26.74
N LYS A 85 -9.95 86.22 -27.84
CA LYS A 85 -9.05 85.37 -28.63
C LYS A 85 -7.92 84.83 -27.75
N ASN A 86 -7.28 85.69 -26.95
CA ASN A 86 -6.21 85.29 -26.05
C ASN A 86 -6.70 84.28 -24.99
N GLU A 87 -7.86 84.52 -24.38
CA GLU A 87 -8.47 83.59 -23.42
C GLU A 87 -8.84 82.25 -24.04
N VAL A 88 -9.40 82.24 -25.26
CA VAL A 88 -9.73 81.02 -26.00
C VAL A 88 -8.46 80.22 -26.29
N THR A 89 -7.39 80.85 -26.77
CA THR A 89 -6.11 80.16 -26.98
C THR A 89 -5.48 79.65 -25.68
N ARG A 90 -5.60 80.40 -24.58
CA ARG A 90 -5.09 79.94 -23.28
C ARG A 90 -5.87 78.71 -22.82
N THR A 91 -7.20 78.76 -22.91
CA THR A 91 -8.08 77.66 -22.51
C THR A 91 -7.84 76.42 -23.38
N ASP A 92 -7.65 76.59 -24.69
CA ASP A 92 -7.29 75.49 -25.60
C ASP A 92 -5.94 74.86 -25.23
N GLN A 93 -4.93 75.66 -24.89
CA GLN A 93 -3.64 75.15 -24.42
C GLN A 93 -3.77 74.36 -23.11
N GLU A 94 -4.47 74.92 -22.12
CA GLU A 94 -4.74 74.24 -20.84
C GLU A 94 -5.53 72.94 -21.03
N LEU A 95 -6.52 72.95 -21.94
CA LEU A 95 -7.32 71.77 -22.31
C LEU A 95 -6.46 70.71 -23.00
N GLN A 96 -5.58 71.10 -23.91
CA GLN A 96 -4.68 70.17 -24.60
C GLN A 96 -3.66 69.55 -23.63
N GLU A 97 -3.10 70.32 -22.71
CA GLU A 97 -2.17 69.79 -21.69
C GLU A 97 -2.86 68.83 -20.71
N THR A 98 -4.08 69.16 -20.27
CA THR A 98 -4.87 68.27 -19.41
C THR A 98 -5.30 67.01 -20.15
N ALA A 99 -5.71 67.11 -21.42
CA ALA A 99 -6.02 65.97 -22.28
C ALA A 99 -4.80 65.06 -22.48
N LYS A 100 -3.62 65.61 -22.74
CA LYS A 100 -2.37 64.83 -22.86
C LYS A 100 -2.06 64.08 -21.56
N ARG A 101 -2.17 64.73 -20.40
CA ARG A 101 -1.97 64.09 -19.09
C ARG A 101 -3.00 63.00 -18.82
N MET A 102 -4.25 63.21 -19.20
CA MET A 102 -5.33 62.21 -19.09
C MET A 102 -5.06 60.98 -19.98
N LEU A 103 -4.64 61.20 -21.23
CA LEU A 103 -4.29 60.10 -22.15
C LEU A 103 -3.11 59.28 -21.62
N GLN A 104 -2.08 59.93 -21.07
CA GLN A 104 -0.95 59.23 -20.43
C GLN A 104 -1.41 58.36 -19.25
N ARG A 105 -2.28 58.88 -18.38
CA ARG A 105 -2.85 58.09 -17.27
C ARG A 105 -3.76 56.96 -17.75
N ALA A 106 -4.48 57.15 -18.86
CA ALA A 106 -5.29 56.10 -19.45
C ALA A 106 -4.42 54.95 -19.99
N ASP A 107 -3.31 55.26 -20.66
CA ASP A 107 -2.34 54.26 -21.11
C ASP A 107 -1.70 53.51 -19.93
N GLU A 108 -1.34 54.23 -18.86
CA GLU A 108 -0.86 53.60 -17.62
C GLU A 108 -1.91 52.66 -17.02
N LEU A 109 -3.18 53.06 -16.99
CA LEU A 109 -4.28 52.23 -16.50
C LEU A 109 -4.43 50.94 -17.32
N VAL A 110 -4.31 51.01 -18.65
CA VAL A 110 -4.35 49.81 -19.53
C VAL A 110 -3.17 48.88 -19.25
N LYS A 111 -1.98 49.43 -19.01
CA LYS A 111 -0.80 48.64 -18.61
C LYS A 111 -1.03 47.95 -17.26
N TYR A 112 -1.52 48.68 -16.26
CA TYR A 112 -1.86 48.10 -14.96
C TYR A 112 -2.97 47.03 -15.07
N GLY A 113 -3.94 47.22 -15.95
CA GLY A 113 -4.97 46.21 -16.26
C GLY A 113 -4.39 44.92 -16.82
N HIS A 114 -3.41 45.00 -17.73
CA HIS A 114 -2.71 43.82 -18.24
C HIS A 114 -1.91 43.11 -17.15
N ILE A 115 -1.18 43.87 -16.33
CA ILE A 115 -0.42 43.31 -15.19
C ILE A 115 -1.37 42.60 -14.22
N GLN A 116 -2.49 43.23 -13.88
CA GLN A 116 -3.50 42.65 -13.00
C GLN A 116 -4.09 41.35 -13.58
N SER A 117 -4.40 41.33 -14.87
CA SER A 117 -4.90 40.13 -15.56
C SER A 117 -3.86 39.00 -15.56
N ASN A 118 -2.60 39.32 -15.83
CA ASN A 118 -1.49 38.36 -15.75
C ASN A 118 -1.33 37.80 -14.33
N ILE A 119 -1.38 38.66 -13.30
CA ILE A 119 -1.32 38.25 -11.90
C ILE A 119 -2.51 37.34 -11.56
N ALA A 120 -3.73 37.70 -11.96
CA ALA A 120 -4.92 36.88 -11.73
C ALA A 120 -4.83 35.51 -12.40
N TRP A 121 -4.31 35.44 -13.63
CA TRP A 121 -4.06 34.18 -14.33
C TRP A 121 -3.01 33.32 -13.61
N THR A 122 -1.91 33.92 -13.15
CA THR A 122 -0.89 33.22 -12.36
C THR A 122 -1.45 32.68 -11.05
N ILE A 123 -2.25 33.46 -10.32
CA ILE A 123 -2.92 33.02 -9.10
C ILE A 123 -3.86 31.85 -9.40
N GLY A 124 -4.66 31.93 -10.47
CA GLY A 124 -5.53 30.85 -10.91
C GLY A 124 -4.75 29.57 -11.21
N SER A 125 -3.66 29.67 -11.98
CA SER A 125 -2.81 28.52 -12.31
C SER A 125 -2.15 27.90 -11.06
N LEU A 126 -1.61 28.71 -10.16
CA LEU A 126 -1.01 28.24 -8.90
C LEU A 126 -2.05 27.58 -7.98
N SER A 127 -3.26 28.13 -7.91
CA SER A 127 -4.33 27.59 -7.06
C SER A 127 -4.75 26.17 -7.44
N VAL A 128 -4.65 25.81 -8.72
CA VAL A 128 -4.92 24.44 -9.21
C VAL A 128 -3.74 23.50 -8.94
N CYS A 129 -2.50 24.02 -8.98
CA CYS A 129 -1.29 23.23 -8.76
C CYS A 129 -1.05 22.88 -7.28
N LEU A 130 -1.39 23.79 -6.36
CA LEU A 130 -1.13 23.63 -4.91
C LEU A 130 -1.71 22.33 -4.32
N PRO A 131 -2.99 21.98 -4.54
CA PRO A 131 -3.55 20.73 -4.04
C PRO A 131 -2.82 19.49 -4.55
N VAL A 132 -2.32 19.50 -5.78
CA VAL A 132 -1.59 18.37 -6.37
C VAL A 132 -0.26 18.15 -5.66
N LEU A 133 0.46 19.25 -5.37
CA LEU A 133 1.72 19.20 -4.63
C LEU A 133 1.50 18.77 -3.17
N ASP A 134 0.45 19.26 -2.52
CA ASP A 134 0.11 18.86 -1.15
C ASP A 134 -0.25 17.37 -1.05
N VAL A 135 -1.06 16.87 -1.99
CA VAL A 135 -1.42 15.43 -2.04
C VAL A 135 -0.18 14.57 -2.29
N TYR A 136 0.72 15.01 -3.17
CA TYR A 136 1.98 14.29 -3.40
C TYR A 136 2.94 14.35 -2.21
N ALA A 137 3.01 15.47 -1.50
CA ALA A 137 3.79 15.58 -0.26
C ALA A 137 3.24 14.62 0.80
N LYS A 138 1.91 14.55 0.95
CA LYS A 138 1.23 13.57 1.83
C LYS A 138 1.55 12.13 1.42
N LEU A 139 1.52 11.81 0.13
CA LEU A 139 1.90 10.49 -0.39
C LEU A 139 3.35 10.14 0.00
N MET A 140 4.29 11.06 -0.21
CA MET A 140 5.69 10.85 0.15
C MET A 140 5.87 10.66 1.67
N GLN A 141 5.06 11.31 2.50
CA GLN A 141 5.05 11.09 3.95
C GLN A 141 4.47 9.73 4.33
N GLN A 142 3.33 9.32 3.75
CA GLN A 142 2.73 8.00 3.97
C GLN A 142 3.70 6.86 3.59
N MET A 143 4.47 7.05 2.53
CA MET A 143 5.53 6.13 2.11
C MET A 143 6.66 6.03 3.14
N LYS A 144 7.03 7.13 3.81
CA LYS A 144 8.03 7.12 4.90
C LYS A 144 7.51 6.44 6.16
N GLU A 145 6.23 6.64 6.49
CA GLU A 145 5.57 6.03 7.65
C GLU A 145 5.20 4.55 7.44
N ARG A 146 5.56 3.94 6.30
CA ARG A 146 5.18 2.57 5.89
C ARG A 146 3.66 2.32 5.85
N ARG A 147 2.88 3.39 5.69
CA ARG A 147 1.42 3.32 5.54
C ARG A 147 1.07 3.08 4.08
N TYR A 148 1.35 1.86 3.60
CA TYR A 148 1.21 1.48 2.20
C TYR A 148 -0.24 1.56 1.68
N TYR A 149 -1.23 1.30 2.55
CA TYR A 149 -2.65 1.34 2.13
C TYR A 149 -3.17 2.75 1.88
N PRO A 150 -3.05 3.71 2.82
CA PRO A 150 -3.34 5.11 2.51
C PRO A 150 -2.55 5.59 1.28
N ALA A 151 -1.29 5.20 1.16
CA ALA A 151 -0.44 5.57 0.03
C ALA A 151 -1.00 5.10 -1.32
N LEU A 152 -1.42 3.83 -1.44
CA LEU A 152 -2.02 3.31 -2.68
C LEU A 152 -3.31 4.06 -3.05
N LYS A 153 -4.18 4.35 -2.08
CA LYS A 153 -5.40 5.13 -2.30
C LYS A 153 -5.08 6.56 -2.72
N THR A 154 -4.09 7.19 -2.10
CA THR A 154 -3.64 8.54 -2.46
C THR A 154 -3.00 8.56 -3.85
N ILE A 155 -2.28 7.52 -4.26
CA ILE A 155 -1.77 7.37 -5.63
C ILE A 155 -2.92 7.31 -6.64
N GLU A 156 -3.93 6.48 -6.38
CA GLU A 156 -5.10 6.33 -7.26
C GLU A 156 -5.89 7.64 -7.40
N GLN A 157 -6.09 8.35 -6.28
CA GLN A 157 -6.69 9.69 -6.30
C GLN A 157 -5.84 10.69 -7.09
N LEU A 158 -4.51 10.68 -6.92
CA LEU A 158 -3.58 11.55 -7.64
C LEU A 158 -3.66 11.31 -9.15
N GLU A 159 -3.74 10.04 -9.57
CA GLU A 159 -3.78 9.63 -10.97
C GLU A 159 -5.11 9.97 -11.66
N HIS A 160 -6.24 9.63 -11.04
CA HIS A 160 -7.54 9.78 -11.69
C HIS A 160 -8.18 11.17 -11.50
N THR A 161 -7.89 11.87 -10.40
CA THR A 161 -8.59 13.13 -10.07
C THR A 161 -7.73 14.38 -10.31
N TYR A 162 -6.46 14.33 -9.94
CA TYR A 162 -5.61 15.52 -9.89
C TYR A 162 -4.72 15.68 -11.13
N LEU A 163 -4.07 14.61 -11.60
CA LEU A 163 -3.17 14.67 -12.75
C LEU A 163 -3.82 15.12 -14.07
N PRO A 164 -5.06 14.71 -14.42
CA PRO A 164 -5.70 15.17 -15.65
C PRO A 164 -5.90 16.69 -15.69
N ARG A 165 -6.09 17.32 -14.52
CA ARG A 165 -6.32 18.77 -14.39
C ARG A 165 -5.06 19.61 -14.60
N VAL A 166 -3.87 19.01 -14.48
CA VAL A 166 -2.58 19.73 -14.44
C VAL A 166 -1.59 19.17 -15.48
N SER A 167 -2.08 18.39 -16.44
CA SER A 167 -1.31 17.68 -17.48
C SER A 167 -0.41 18.59 -18.35
N GLN A 168 -0.73 19.88 -18.43
CA GLN A 168 0.03 20.89 -19.17
C GLN A 168 1.39 21.23 -18.53
N HIS A 169 1.57 20.96 -17.23
CA HIS A 169 2.79 21.30 -16.52
C HIS A 169 3.82 20.15 -16.51
N ARG A 170 5.11 20.47 -16.69
CA ARG A 170 6.20 19.46 -16.71
C ARG A 170 6.30 18.65 -15.41
N PHE A 171 6.03 19.26 -14.26
CA PHE A 171 6.10 18.55 -12.98
C PHE A 171 5.04 17.43 -12.89
N ALA A 172 3.83 17.65 -13.43
CA ALA A 172 2.77 16.64 -13.45
C ALA A 172 3.16 15.43 -14.32
N GLN A 173 3.85 15.66 -15.44
CA GLN A 173 4.39 14.59 -16.29
C GLN A 173 5.48 13.79 -15.57
N SER A 174 6.38 14.47 -14.85
CA SER A 174 7.39 13.80 -14.03
C SER A 174 6.77 12.94 -12.91
N MET A 175 5.71 13.45 -12.26
CA MET A 175 4.96 12.71 -11.24
C MET A 175 4.26 11.48 -11.84
N ALA A 176 3.65 11.61 -13.02
CA ALA A 176 3.00 10.49 -13.72
C ALA A 176 3.99 9.36 -14.04
N VAL A 177 5.22 9.68 -14.45
CA VAL A 177 6.30 8.69 -14.66
C VAL A 177 6.80 8.09 -13.34
N CYS A 178 6.69 8.83 -12.23
CA CYS A 178 7.09 8.36 -10.90
C CYS A 178 6.07 7.40 -10.28
N ILE A 179 4.78 7.55 -10.58
CA ILE A 179 3.69 6.75 -9.99
C ILE A 179 3.90 5.23 -10.13
N PRO A 180 4.22 4.68 -11.32
CA PRO A 180 4.52 3.24 -11.46
C PRO A 180 5.69 2.81 -10.57
N LYS A 181 6.76 3.60 -10.51
CA LYS A 181 7.93 3.33 -9.65
C LYS A 181 7.56 3.34 -8.16
N LEU A 182 6.64 4.22 -7.75
CA LEU A 182 6.13 4.23 -6.37
C LEU A 182 5.33 2.96 -6.08
N ARG A 183 4.49 2.50 -7.01
CA ARG A 183 3.78 1.21 -6.87
C ARG A 183 4.75 0.04 -6.74
N ASP A 184 5.80 0.00 -7.56
CA ASP A 184 6.82 -1.05 -7.50
C ASP A 184 7.60 -1.01 -6.18
N ARG A 185 7.94 0.18 -5.67
CA ARG A 185 8.55 0.33 -4.34
C ARG A 185 7.64 -0.18 -3.21
N ILE A 186 6.33 0.02 -3.30
CA ILE A 186 5.37 -0.53 -2.34
C ILE A 186 5.35 -2.06 -2.46
N LYS A 187 5.33 -2.62 -3.67
CA LYS A 187 5.42 -4.08 -3.91
C LYS A 187 6.68 -4.65 -3.27
N GLU A 188 7.84 -4.09 -3.57
CA GLU A 188 9.14 -4.55 -3.05
C GLU A 188 9.21 -4.48 -1.52
N ALA A 189 8.73 -3.39 -0.92
CA ALA A 189 8.71 -3.25 0.53
C ALA A 189 7.80 -4.31 1.19
N SER A 190 6.59 -4.51 0.65
CA SER A 190 5.67 -5.54 1.17
C SER A 190 6.24 -6.96 0.99
N LEU A 191 6.94 -7.21 -0.11
CA LEU A 191 7.59 -8.49 -0.38
C LEU A 191 8.77 -8.74 0.57
N SER A 192 9.51 -7.69 0.95
CA SER A 192 10.58 -7.78 1.96
C SER A 192 10.01 -8.17 3.32
N GLU A 193 8.92 -7.52 3.77
CA GLU A 193 8.25 -7.87 5.02
C GLU A 193 7.74 -9.32 5.01
N LEU A 194 7.24 -9.80 3.86
CA LEU A 194 6.90 -11.21 3.69
C LEU A 194 8.12 -12.13 3.77
N LYS A 195 9.25 -11.78 3.15
CA LYS A 195 10.47 -12.60 3.21
C LYS A 195 10.97 -12.74 4.65
N ASP A 196 10.93 -11.65 5.41
CA ASP A 196 11.28 -11.65 6.83
C ASP A 196 10.32 -12.55 7.63
N PHE A 197 9.02 -12.48 7.33
CA PHE A 197 8.03 -13.40 7.88
C PHE A 197 8.32 -14.87 7.53
N LEU A 198 8.62 -15.18 6.27
CA LEU A 198 8.91 -16.54 5.82
C LEU A 198 10.17 -17.12 6.49
N GLU A 199 11.16 -16.29 6.78
CA GLU A 199 12.34 -16.70 7.53
C GLU A 199 12.03 -16.88 9.03
N ASN A 200 11.22 -15.98 9.59
CA ASN A 200 10.83 -16.06 11.00
C ASN A 200 9.98 -17.31 11.28
N ILE A 201 9.00 -17.61 10.43
CA ILE A 201 8.11 -18.76 10.60
C ILE A 201 8.87 -20.07 10.45
N ARG A 202 9.92 -20.12 9.63
CA ARG A 202 10.81 -21.27 9.52
C ARG A 202 11.55 -21.56 10.83
N LYS A 203 11.95 -20.53 11.58
CA LYS A 203 12.63 -20.70 12.88
C LYS A 203 11.67 -21.11 13.98
N HIS A 204 10.42 -20.64 13.92
CA HIS A 204 9.43 -20.88 14.96
C HIS A 204 8.54 -22.10 14.69
N SER A 205 8.53 -22.67 13.48
CA SER A 205 7.68 -23.82 13.13
C SER A 205 7.90 -25.00 14.07
N GLY A 206 9.14 -25.34 14.41
CA GLY A 206 9.41 -26.42 15.38
C GLY A 206 8.72 -26.18 16.72
N ARG A 207 8.83 -24.96 17.28
CA ARG A 207 8.19 -24.60 18.55
C ARG A 207 6.66 -24.62 18.47
N ILE A 208 6.09 -24.14 17.36
CA ILE A 208 4.63 -24.19 17.10
C ILE A 208 4.14 -25.64 17.12
N GLY A 209 4.87 -26.53 16.44
CA GLY A 209 4.52 -27.95 16.42
C GLY A 209 4.74 -28.65 17.76
N GLU A 210 5.74 -28.26 18.56
CA GLU A 210 5.89 -28.79 19.91
C GLU A 210 4.70 -28.41 20.81
N VAL A 211 4.22 -27.17 20.71
CA VAL A 211 3.03 -26.72 21.45
C VAL A 211 1.81 -27.49 20.99
N ALA A 212 1.60 -27.65 19.68
CA ALA A 212 0.48 -28.41 19.12
C ALA A 212 0.51 -29.89 19.54
N LEU A 213 1.67 -30.54 19.48
CA LEU A 213 1.85 -31.93 19.94
C LEU A 213 1.60 -32.06 21.45
N ASN A 214 2.05 -31.10 22.26
CA ASN A 214 1.83 -31.11 23.70
C ASN A 214 0.35 -30.89 24.05
N GLN A 215 -0.37 -30.05 23.30
CA GLN A 215 -1.82 -29.86 23.44
C GLN A 215 -2.59 -31.15 23.14
N GLY A 216 -2.21 -31.88 22.08
CA GLY A 216 -2.77 -33.22 21.79
C GLY A 216 -2.51 -34.24 22.91
N CYS A 217 -1.44 -34.08 23.68
CA CYS A 217 -1.11 -34.95 24.80
C CYS A 217 -1.87 -34.58 26.10
N LYS A 218 -2.23 -33.30 26.28
CA LYS A 218 -2.91 -32.77 27.48
C LYS A 218 -4.43 -32.92 27.47
N GLN A 219 -5.06 -33.42 26.39
CA GLN A 219 -6.53 -33.59 26.35
C GLN A 219 -7.10 -34.53 27.43
N GLU A 220 -6.28 -35.26 28.18
CA GLU A 220 -6.71 -36.04 29.37
C GLU A 220 -6.54 -35.30 30.72
N GLN A 221 -5.84 -34.16 30.80
CA GLN A 221 -5.62 -33.45 32.08
C GLN A 221 -5.61 -31.92 31.91
N THR A 222 -6.62 -31.29 32.53
CA THR A 222 -6.77 -29.86 32.89
C THR A 222 -6.95 -28.83 31.77
N LEU A 223 -8.11 -28.15 31.83
CA LEU A 223 -8.49 -26.94 31.10
C LEU A 223 -7.75 -25.73 31.69
N ASP A 224 -6.50 -25.49 31.29
CA ASP A 224 -5.90 -24.16 31.44
C ASP A 224 -5.88 -23.49 30.06
N GLU A 225 -6.22 -22.21 30.03
CA GLU A 225 -6.24 -21.31 28.87
C GLU A 225 -4.82 -21.12 28.30
N ASP A 226 -4.24 -22.18 27.73
CA ASP A 226 -2.91 -22.15 27.14
C ASP A 226 -2.99 -21.49 25.74
N MET A 227 -2.28 -20.38 25.60
CA MET A 227 -1.98 -19.67 24.34
C MET A 227 -1.98 -20.59 23.12
N SER A 228 -2.77 -20.27 22.09
CA SER A 228 -2.88 -21.08 20.88
C SER A 228 -1.54 -21.09 20.13
N ALA A 229 -1.22 -22.20 19.47
CA ALA A 229 -0.06 -22.30 18.58
C ALA A 229 -0.05 -21.18 17.50
N GLN A 230 -1.23 -20.63 17.21
CA GLN A 230 -1.48 -19.55 16.25
C GLN A 230 -1.17 -18.15 16.80
N ASP A 231 -1.22 -17.94 18.13
CA ASP A 231 -0.96 -16.64 18.77
C ASP A 231 0.55 -16.30 18.83
N LEU A 232 1.40 -17.29 18.55
CA LEU A 232 2.86 -17.14 18.54
C LEU A 232 3.39 -16.40 17.29
N VAL A 233 2.56 -16.20 16.27
CA VAL A 233 2.99 -15.69 14.96
C VAL A 233 2.09 -14.56 14.47
N ASP A 234 2.67 -13.43 14.09
CA ASP A 234 1.95 -12.37 13.38
C ASP A 234 1.83 -12.68 11.88
N PHE A 235 0.63 -13.04 11.43
CA PHE A 235 0.31 -13.31 10.03
C PHE A 235 0.03 -12.04 9.20
N SER A 236 0.02 -10.86 9.84
CA SER A 236 -0.25 -9.59 9.16
C SER A 236 0.59 -9.35 7.90
N PRO A 237 1.91 -9.66 7.86
CA PRO A 237 2.71 -9.47 6.64
C PRO A 237 2.19 -10.26 5.43
N VAL A 238 1.65 -11.47 5.65
CA VAL A 238 1.08 -12.31 4.58
C VAL A 238 -0.19 -11.67 4.03
N TYR A 239 -1.12 -11.28 4.90
CA TYR A 239 -2.37 -10.64 4.47
C TYR A 239 -2.11 -9.29 3.80
N ARG A 240 -1.16 -8.51 4.33
CA ARG A 240 -0.78 -7.22 3.76
C ARG A 240 -0.22 -7.37 2.35
N CYS A 241 0.74 -8.27 2.18
CA CYS A 241 1.35 -8.51 0.87
C CYS A 241 0.33 -9.09 -0.11
N HIS A 242 -0.49 -10.07 0.30
CA HIS A 242 -1.55 -10.64 -0.54
C HIS A 242 -2.53 -9.56 -1.03
N HIS A 243 -2.98 -8.68 -0.14
CA HIS A 243 -3.92 -7.62 -0.51
C HIS A 243 -3.29 -6.57 -1.43
N ILE A 244 -2.06 -6.13 -1.16
CA ILE A 244 -1.33 -5.17 -2.00
C ILE A 244 -1.19 -5.72 -3.44
N TYR A 245 -0.79 -6.99 -3.58
CA TYR A 245 -0.68 -7.62 -4.89
C TYR A 245 -2.04 -7.82 -5.57
N SER A 246 -3.12 -8.02 -4.80
CA SER A 246 -4.49 -8.06 -5.33
C SER A 246 -4.93 -6.70 -5.87
N VAL A 247 -4.71 -5.61 -5.14
CA VAL A 247 -5.07 -4.24 -5.57
C VAL A 247 -4.27 -3.83 -6.80
N LEU A 248 -3.02 -4.29 -6.92
CA LEU A 248 -2.14 -4.00 -8.05
C LEU A 248 -2.33 -4.95 -9.25
N GLY A 249 -3.35 -5.82 -9.23
CA GLY A 249 -3.68 -6.72 -10.34
C GLY A 249 -2.65 -7.82 -10.59
N SER A 250 -1.75 -8.10 -9.63
CA SER A 250 -0.67 -9.09 -9.75
C SER A 250 -0.87 -10.28 -8.79
N ARG A 251 -2.12 -10.57 -8.41
CA ARG A 251 -2.47 -11.58 -7.40
C ARG A 251 -1.90 -12.98 -7.71
N GLU A 252 -2.07 -13.46 -8.93
CA GLU A 252 -1.64 -14.81 -9.32
C GLU A 252 -0.12 -15.00 -9.18
N THR A 253 0.66 -13.98 -9.53
CA THR A 253 2.12 -14.01 -9.41
C THR A 253 2.56 -14.16 -7.95
N PHE A 254 1.83 -13.51 -7.04
CA PHE A 254 2.07 -13.59 -5.61
C PHE A 254 1.69 -14.95 -5.05
N GLU A 255 0.51 -15.46 -5.40
CA GLU A 255 0.07 -16.79 -4.95
C GLU A 255 1.04 -17.89 -5.40
N ALA A 256 1.50 -17.82 -6.66
CA ALA A 256 2.50 -18.74 -7.18
C ALA A 256 3.83 -18.64 -6.41
N TYR A 257 4.34 -17.43 -6.17
CA TYR A 257 5.56 -17.20 -5.39
C TYR A 257 5.44 -17.75 -3.96
N TYR A 258 4.36 -17.41 -3.26
CA TYR A 258 4.10 -17.85 -1.89
C TYR A 258 4.07 -19.38 -1.80
N ARG A 259 3.24 -20.03 -2.64
CA ARG A 259 3.09 -21.49 -2.70
C ARG A 259 4.39 -22.19 -3.05
N GLN A 260 5.24 -21.59 -3.90
CA GLN A 260 6.55 -22.13 -4.25
C GLN A 260 7.52 -22.07 -3.05
N GLN A 261 7.56 -20.96 -2.33
CA GLN A 261 8.41 -20.81 -1.14
C GLN A 261 7.99 -21.78 -0.04
N ARG A 262 6.68 -21.89 0.24
CA ARG A 262 6.17 -22.83 1.24
C ARG A 262 6.40 -24.29 0.86
N LYS A 263 6.29 -24.65 -0.43
CA LYS A 263 6.71 -25.98 -0.94
C LYS A 263 8.20 -26.25 -0.70
N HIS A 264 9.07 -25.25 -0.84
CA HIS A 264 10.49 -25.41 -0.53
C HIS A 264 10.73 -25.60 0.97
N GLN A 265 10.08 -24.81 1.82
CA GLN A 265 10.17 -24.95 3.28
C GLN A 265 9.64 -26.30 3.78
N ALA A 266 8.52 -26.79 3.21
CA ALA A 266 8.00 -28.12 3.50
C ALA A 266 9.05 -29.21 3.24
N ARG A 267 9.78 -29.12 2.11
CA ARG A 267 10.82 -30.11 1.78
C ARG A 267 11.95 -30.13 2.81
N LEU A 268 12.28 -28.98 3.40
CA LEU A 268 13.31 -28.86 4.43
C LEU A 268 12.81 -29.40 5.77
N ALA A 269 11.59 -29.06 6.19
CA ALA A 269 10.97 -29.57 7.43
C ALA A 269 10.79 -31.10 7.43
N LEU A 270 10.68 -31.71 6.24
CA LEU A 270 10.55 -33.17 6.10
C LEU A 270 11.89 -33.91 6.15
N GLN A 271 13.03 -33.22 6.19
CA GLN A 271 14.34 -33.86 6.27
C GLN A 271 14.63 -34.29 7.71
N PRO A 272 14.85 -35.59 7.97
CA PRO A 272 15.20 -36.07 9.31
C PRO A 272 16.58 -35.55 9.72
N GLN A 273 16.71 -35.19 11.00
CA GLN A 273 17.99 -34.75 11.57
C GLN A 273 19.00 -35.92 11.63
N MET A 274 20.29 -35.61 11.57
CA MET A 274 21.35 -36.61 11.78
C MET A 274 21.14 -37.28 13.14
N ASN A 275 21.25 -38.61 13.19
CA ASN A 275 21.07 -39.41 14.42
C ASN A 275 19.67 -39.40 15.04
N MET A 276 18.62 -39.06 14.27
CA MET A 276 17.23 -39.14 14.75
C MET A 276 16.87 -40.49 15.39
N HIS A 277 17.45 -41.59 14.90
CA HIS A 277 17.18 -42.96 15.32
C HIS A 277 17.80 -43.34 16.68
N GLU A 278 18.64 -42.49 17.27
CA GLU A 278 19.33 -42.77 18.53
C GLU A 278 18.50 -42.37 19.76
N THR A 279 17.60 -41.37 19.65
CA THR A 279 16.88 -40.81 20.81
C THR A 279 15.42 -40.54 20.50
N SER A 280 14.56 -40.68 21.51
CA SER A 280 13.13 -40.33 21.41
C SER A 280 12.91 -38.84 21.17
N ASP A 281 13.80 -37.98 21.68
CA ASP A 281 13.81 -36.54 21.45
C ASP A 281 14.03 -36.18 19.97
N GLY A 282 14.89 -36.93 19.27
CA GLY A 282 15.10 -36.76 17.82
C GLY A 282 13.81 -36.94 17.02
N TYR A 283 13.06 -38.02 17.29
CA TYR A 283 11.75 -38.25 16.68
C TYR A 283 10.73 -37.17 17.06
N ARG A 284 10.73 -36.73 18.32
CA ARG A 284 9.83 -35.68 18.80
C ARG A 284 10.07 -34.36 18.05
N LYS A 285 11.33 -33.95 17.90
CA LYS A 285 11.70 -32.74 17.13
C LYS A 285 11.32 -32.85 15.67
N TYR A 286 11.57 -34.00 15.04
CA TYR A 286 11.17 -34.25 13.66
C TYR A 286 9.66 -34.11 13.44
N PHE A 287 8.85 -34.74 14.31
CA PHE A 287 7.40 -34.59 14.24
C PHE A 287 6.94 -33.16 14.52
N ALA A 288 7.56 -32.46 15.47
CA ALA A 288 7.24 -31.08 15.78
C ALA A 288 7.49 -30.14 14.59
N GLU A 289 8.61 -30.29 13.87
CA GLU A 289 8.87 -29.47 12.67
C GLU A 289 7.79 -29.65 11.59
N ILE A 290 7.35 -30.90 11.37
CA ILE A 290 6.30 -31.23 10.40
C ILE A 290 4.95 -30.67 10.83
N VAL A 291 4.52 -30.95 12.07
CA VAL A 291 3.23 -30.49 12.60
C VAL A 291 3.18 -28.97 12.57
N GLY A 292 4.24 -28.29 13.00
CA GLY A 292 4.30 -26.84 12.99
C GLY A 292 4.17 -26.22 11.60
N PHE A 293 4.71 -26.88 10.57
CA PHE A 293 4.49 -26.44 9.19
C PHE A 293 3.02 -26.56 8.78
N PHE A 294 2.38 -27.70 9.02
CA PHE A 294 0.99 -27.94 8.59
C PHE A 294 -0.04 -27.15 9.41
N VAL A 295 0.19 -26.94 10.72
CA VAL A 295 -0.67 -26.07 11.54
C VAL A 295 -0.66 -24.63 11.02
N VAL A 296 0.51 -24.13 10.60
CA VAL A 296 0.63 -22.81 9.98
C VAL A 296 -0.13 -22.75 8.64
N GLU A 297 0.01 -23.77 7.79
CA GLU A 297 -0.71 -23.82 6.51
C GLU A 297 -2.22 -23.92 6.68
N ASP A 298 -2.70 -24.71 7.65
CA ASP A 298 -4.12 -24.79 8.00
C ASP A 298 -4.66 -23.43 8.48
N HIS A 299 -3.92 -22.73 9.34
CA HIS A 299 -4.31 -21.37 9.76
C HIS A 299 -4.43 -20.43 8.56
N ILE A 300 -3.48 -20.46 7.63
CA ILE A 300 -3.50 -19.63 6.42
C ILE A 300 -4.65 -20.03 5.49
N LEU A 301 -4.94 -21.32 5.34
CA LEU A 301 -6.10 -21.79 4.56
C LEU A 301 -7.41 -21.19 5.09
N ASN A 302 -7.56 -21.17 6.42
CA ASN A 302 -8.78 -20.70 7.09
C ASN A 302 -8.91 -19.16 7.14
N THR A 303 -7.79 -18.43 7.10
CA THR A 303 -7.75 -16.97 7.30
C THR A 303 -7.42 -16.16 6.04
N ALA A 304 -6.59 -16.68 5.12
CA ALA A 304 -6.17 -16.00 3.91
C ALA A 304 -7.05 -16.44 2.72
N SER A 305 -8.16 -15.72 2.50
CA SER A 305 -9.13 -16.04 1.45
C SER A 305 -8.48 -16.18 0.06
N GLY A 306 -8.35 -17.43 -0.40
CA GLY A 306 -7.88 -17.80 -1.73
C GLY A 306 -6.36 -17.84 -1.94
N LEU A 307 -5.54 -17.53 -0.93
CA LEU A 307 -4.07 -17.66 -1.04
C LEU A 307 -3.65 -19.13 -1.12
N VAL A 308 -4.25 -19.96 -0.27
CA VAL A 308 -4.10 -21.42 -0.21
C VAL A 308 -5.49 -22.03 -0.38
N ASN A 309 -5.58 -23.16 -1.06
CA ASN A 309 -6.82 -23.93 -1.20
C ASN A 309 -6.62 -25.37 -0.72
N GLN A 310 -7.74 -26.04 -0.40
CA GLN A 310 -7.72 -27.41 0.11
C GLN A 310 -6.94 -28.36 -0.81
N ALA A 311 -7.20 -28.31 -2.12
CA ALA A 311 -6.54 -29.17 -3.11
C ALA A 311 -5.01 -29.01 -3.15
N TYR A 312 -4.50 -27.78 -2.99
CA TYR A 312 -3.05 -27.56 -2.87
C TYR A 312 -2.51 -28.19 -1.59
N LEU A 313 -3.20 -28.00 -0.47
CA LEU A 313 -2.74 -28.46 0.83
C LEU A 313 -2.74 -29.98 0.89
N ASP A 314 -3.78 -30.63 0.34
CA ASP A 314 -3.87 -32.08 0.17
C ASP A 314 -2.70 -32.60 -0.68
N GLN A 315 -2.39 -31.94 -1.80
CA GLN A 315 -1.25 -32.33 -2.64
C GLN A 315 0.09 -32.22 -1.89
N VAL A 316 0.27 -31.16 -1.09
CA VAL A 316 1.50 -30.99 -0.29
C VAL A 316 1.58 -32.05 0.81
N TRP A 317 0.45 -32.34 1.47
CA TRP A 317 0.34 -33.36 2.50
C TRP A 317 0.61 -34.78 1.97
N GLU A 318 0.02 -35.18 0.85
CA GLU A 318 0.28 -36.50 0.23
C GLU A 318 1.77 -36.72 -0.07
N ASN A 319 2.43 -35.69 -0.63
CA ASN A 319 3.87 -35.75 -0.88
C ASN A 319 4.70 -35.80 0.41
N ALA A 320 4.25 -35.13 1.47
CA ALA A 320 4.88 -35.18 2.79
C ALA A 320 4.72 -36.57 3.41
N LEU A 321 3.51 -37.13 3.37
CA LEU A 321 3.15 -38.42 3.92
C LEU A 321 3.99 -39.56 3.34
N LEU A 322 4.22 -39.56 2.03
CA LEU A 322 5.14 -40.51 1.37
C LEU A 322 6.57 -40.42 1.94
N LYS A 323 7.08 -39.20 2.12
CA LYS A 323 8.43 -38.96 2.65
C LYS A 323 8.56 -39.32 4.12
N ILE A 324 7.57 -38.96 4.93
CA ILE A 324 7.51 -39.29 6.36
C ILE A 324 7.50 -40.81 6.53
N THR A 325 6.65 -41.51 5.77
CA THR A 325 6.56 -42.97 5.84
C THR A 325 7.88 -43.62 5.46
N ALA A 326 8.55 -43.15 4.39
CA ALA A 326 9.85 -43.66 3.98
C ALA A 326 10.93 -43.37 5.04
N ALA A 327 11.02 -42.15 5.56
CA ALA A 327 11.98 -41.76 6.58
C ALA A 327 11.80 -42.58 7.85
N LEU A 328 10.56 -42.71 8.34
CA LEU A 328 10.25 -43.50 9.52
C LEU A 328 10.63 -44.96 9.31
N ARG A 329 10.25 -45.61 8.20
CA ARG A 329 10.67 -46.99 7.87
C ARG A 329 12.19 -47.17 7.99
N THR A 330 12.95 -46.28 7.35
CA THR A 330 14.41 -46.35 7.35
C THR A 330 14.97 -46.16 8.75
N HIS A 331 14.54 -45.15 9.49
CA HIS A 331 15.10 -44.84 10.81
C HIS A 331 14.69 -45.85 11.88
N THR A 332 13.45 -46.35 11.87
CA THR A 332 13.02 -47.38 12.83
C THR A 332 13.71 -48.73 12.60
N ALA A 333 14.13 -49.04 11.37
CA ALA A 333 14.87 -50.26 11.08
C ALA A 333 16.23 -50.33 11.81
N TYR A 334 16.86 -49.18 12.05
CA TYR A 334 18.12 -49.09 12.80
C TYR A 334 17.95 -49.16 14.32
N CYS A 335 16.73 -48.97 14.83
CA CYS A 335 16.49 -49.07 16.27
C CYS A 335 16.66 -50.53 16.72
N THR A 336 17.47 -50.73 17.76
CA THR A 336 17.73 -52.04 18.38
C THR A 336 17.21 -52.12 19.82
N GLU A 337 16.80 -51.00 20.40
CA GLU A 337 16.28 -50.92 21.76
C GLU A 337 14.75 -51.00 21.81
N ALA A 338 14.23 -51.94 22.61
CA ALA A 338 12.79 -52.14 22.76
C ALA A 338 12.09 -50.96 23.47
N SER A 339 12.76 -50.29 24.41
CA SER A 339 12.26 -49.09 25.10
C SER A 339 12.05 -47.93 24.13
N LEU A 340 13.08 -47.62 23.33
CA LEU A 340 13.03 -46.55 22.33
C LEU A 340 11.90 -46.80 21.32
N MET A 341 11.71 -48.03 20.86
CA MET A 341 10.65 -48.38 19.92
C MET A 341 9.24 -48.13 20.47
N LEU A 342 9.03 -48.37 21.78
CA LEU A 342 7.76 -48.08 22.44
C LEU A 342 7.51 -46.57 22.54
N ASP A 343 8.55 -45.78 22.80
CA ASP A 343 8.42 -44.32 22.83
C ASP A 343 8.19 -43.72 21.44
N VAL A 344 8.88 -44.24 20.42
CA VAL A 344 8.63 -43.87 19.01
C VAL A 344 7.19 -44.19 18.62
N LYS A 345 6.66 -45.35 19.01
CA LYS A 345 5.25 -45.70 18.80
C LYS A 345 4.30 -44.67 19.42
N LYS A 346 4.52 -44.27 20.68
CA LYS A 346 3.70 -43.26 21.36
C LYS A 346 3.75 -41.92 20.61
N LEU A 347 4.94 -41.51 20.17
CA LEU A 347 5.13 -40.27 19.41
C LEU A 347 4.43 -40.32 18.04
N ILE A 348 4.48 -41.44 17.32
CA ILE A 348 3.77 -41.62 16.04
C ILE A 348 2.25 -41.53 16.24
N LEU A 349 1.72 -42.14 17.30
CA LEU A 349 0.30 -42.07 17.62
C LEU A 349 -0.13 -40.64 17.95
N LEU A 350 0.65 -39.95 18.80
CA LEU A 350 0.40 -38.55 19.15
C LEU A 350 0.43 -37.64 17.91
N PHE A 351 1.44 -37.83 17.05
CA PHE A 351 1.58 -37.13 15.78
C PHE A 351 0.37 -37.34 14.88
N SER A 352 -0.09 -38.59 14.77
CA SER A 352 -1.21 -38.94 13.90
C SER A 352 -2.54 -38.38 14.43
N GLU A 353 -2.77 -38.41 15.75
CA GLU A 353 -3.97 -37.84 16.36
C GLU A 353 -4.00 -36.31 16.24
N THR A 354 -2.86 -35.66 16.46
CA THR A 354 -2.72 -34.21 16.32
C THR A 354 -3.09 -33.78 14.91
N LEU A 355 -2.52 -34.39 13.87
CA LEU A 355 -2.82 -34.04 12.48
C LEU A 355 -4.25 -34.40 12.05
N ARG A 356 -4.81 -35.49 12.57
CA ARG A 356 -6.21 -35.85 12.35
C ARG A 356 -7.16 -34.77 12.88
N SER A 357 -6.84 -34.13 14.00
CA SER A 357 -7.63 -33.03 14.56
C SER A 357 -7.68 -31.79 13.66
N TYR A 358 -6.66 -31.58 12.81
CA TYR A 358 -6.61 -30.54 11.78
C TYR A 358 -7.19 -31.01 10.43
N GLY A 359 -7.82 -32.19 10.38
CA GLY A 359 -8.48 -32.71 9.17
C GLY A 359 -7.56 -33.44 8.19
N TYR A 360 -6.30 -33.71 8.54
CA TYR A 360 -5.38 -34.48 7.69
C TYR A 360 -5.58 -35.98 7.84
N HIS A 361 -5.57 -36.69 6.71
CA HIS A 361 -5.61 -38.15 6.68
C HIS A 361 -4.25 -38.77 7.01
N VAL A 362 -4.23 -39.83 7.84
CA VAL A 362 -3.02 -40.39 8.46
C VAL A 362 -2.93 -41.93 8.34
N ASP A 363 -3.72 -42.56 7.47
CA ASP A 363 -3.77 -44.03 7.38
C ASP A 363 -2.44 -44.69 6.98
N PRO A 364 -1.60 -44.13 6.08
CA PRO A 364 -0.29 -44.69 5.74
C PRO A 364 0.66 -44.79 6.95
N VAL A 365 0.58 -43.83 7.87
CA VAL A 365 1.37 -43.84 9.12
C VAL A 365 0.86 -44.90 10.08
N HIS A 366 -0.46 -45.13 10.12
CA HIS A 366 -1.05 -46.22 10.90
C HIS A 366 -0.68 -47.60 10.34
N ASN A 367 -0.65 -47.75 9.02
CA ASN A 367 -0.19 -48.99 8.39
C ASN A 367 1.30 -49.24 8.69
N LEU A 368 2.12 -48.20 8.70
CA LEU A 368 3.52 -48.30 9.10
C LEU A 368 3.70 -48.76 10.56
N LEU A 369 2.79 -48.38 11.48
CA LEU A 369 2.85 -48.89 12.86
C LEU A 369 2.75 -50.41 12.94
N LEU A 370 2.07 -51.07 11.98
CA LEU A 370 2.02 -52.54 11.90
C LEU A 370 3.37 -53.11 11.47
N GLU A 371 4.06 -52.49 10.51
CA GLU A 371 5.41 -52.89 10.11
C GLU A 371 6.42 -52.69 11.26
N ILE A 372 6.33 -51.56 11.98
CA ILE A 372 7.17 -51.28 13.16
C ILE A 372 6.91 -52.31 14.26
N GLN A 373 5.67 -52.80 14.39
CA GLN A 373 5.34 -53.86 15.34
C GLN A 373 6.10 -55.16 15.04
N GLU A 374 6.17 -55.56 13.77
CA GLU A 374 6.90 -56.78 13.38
C GLU A 374 8.37 -56.66 13.77
N HIS A 375 9.00 -55.52 13.47
CA HIS A 375 10.38 -55.23 13.86
C HIS A 375 10.58 -55.20 15.38
N TYR A 376 9.65 -54.62 16.15
CA TYR A 376 9.67 -54.66 17.62
C TYR A 376 9.68 -56.10 18.14
N ASN A 377 8.83 -56.96 17.58
CA ASN A 377 8.78 -58.37 17.95
C ASN A 377 10.10 -59.07 17.62
N GLU A 378 10.74 -58.76 16.49
CA GLU A 378 12.05 -59.31 16.14
C GLU A 378 13.15 -58.90 17.13
N ILE A 379 13.22 -57.63 17.50
CA ILE A 379 14.16 -57.12 18.51
C ILE A 379 13.97 -57.85 19.83
N LEU A 380 12.70 -57.96 20.27
CA LEU A 380 12.35 -58.62 21.52
C LEU A 380 12.76 -60.11 21.50
N MET A 381 12.55 -60.79 20.37
CA MET A 381 12.97 -62.19 20.18
C MET A 381 14.50 -62.35 20.14
N LYS A 382 15.25 -61.42 19.52
CA LYS A 382 16.73 -61.45 19.54
C LYS A 382 17.27 -61.28 20.96
N HIS A 383 16.76 -60.30 21.70
CA HIS A 383 17.17 -60.07 23.09
C HIS A 383 16.79 -61.25 24.00
N CYS A 384 15.61 -61.84 23.76
CA CYS A 384 15.17 -63.06 24.42
C CYS A 384 16.17 -64.20 24.22
N VAL A 385 16.50 -64.55 22.97
CA VAL A 385 17.45 -65.63 22.65
C VAL A 385 18.81 -65.38 23.30
N GLN A 386 19.31 -64.15 23.27
CA GLN A 386 20.56 -63.79 23.94
C GLN A 386 20.49 -63.95 25.46
N THR A 387 19.38 -63.54 26.08
CA THR A 387 19.16 -63.70 27.52
C THR A 387 19.09 -65.17 27.91
N PHE A 388 18.37 -65.98 27.14
CA PHE A 388 18.29 -67.42 27.37
C PHE A 388 19.66 -68.07 27.22
N ARG A 389 20.44 -67.76 26.17
CA ARG A 389 21.80 -68.29 26.01
C ARG A 389 22.69 -67.99 27.22
N ARG A 390 22.68 -66.75 27.73
CA ARG A 390 23.41 -66.41 28.97
C ARG A 390 22.94 -67.23 30.16
N ILE A 391 21.63 -67.42 30.32
CA ILE A 391 21.08 -68.26 31.38
C ILE A 391 21.54 -69.72 31.25
N PHE A 392 21.65 -70.24 30.03
CA PHE A 392 22.22 -71.58 29.79
C PHE A 392 23.72 -71.64 30.11
N ASP A 393 24.50 -70.64 29.66
CA ASP A 393 25.95 -70.61 29.86
C ASP A 393 26.34 -70.39 31.33
N ASP A 394 25.54 -69.64 32.09
CA ASP A 394 25.76 -69.34 33.51
C ASP A 394 25.23 -70.44 34.44
N ASP A 395 24.43 -71.39 33.95
CA ASP A 395 23.84 -72.42 34.80
C ASP A 395 24.87 -73.47 35.21
N SER A 396 24.85 -73.83 36.49
CA SER A 396 25.74 -74.85 37.03
C SER A 396 25.21 -76.27 36.78
N TYR A 397 23.98 -76.44 36.26
CA TYR A 397 23.32 -77.73 36.04
C TYR A 397 23.28 -78.63 37.28
N HIS A 398 23.16 -78.04 38.46
CA HIS A 398 22.95 -78.77 39.72
C HIS A 398 21.47 -78.70 40.15
N PRO A 399 20.94 -79.76 40.80
CA PRO A 399 19.60 -79.73 41.40
C PRO A 399 19.46 -78.57 42.39
N ILE A 400 18.29 -77.91 42.40
CA ILE A 400 18.04 -76.81 43.33
C ILE A 400 17.82 -77.40 44.72
N GLU A 401 18.69 -77.07 45.67
CA GLU A 401 18.53 -77.42 47.08
C GLU A 401 17.97 -76.24 47.86
N VAL A 402 16.86 -76.45 48.56
CA VAL A 402 16.27 -75.46 49.45
C VAL A 402 16.39 -75.94 50.89
N ALA A 403 16.98 -75.11 51.74
CA ALA A 403 17.24 -75.43 53.14
C ALA A 403 16.07 -75.00 54.04
N THR A 404 15.22 -74.08 53.57
CA THR A 404 14.13 -73.49 54.37
C THR A 404 12.76 -73.55 53.67
N GLN A 405 11.70 -73.55 54.47
CA GLN A 405 10.32 -73.49 53.97
C GLN A 405 10.03 -72.22 53.16
N GLU A 406 10.66 -71.08 53.50
CA GLU A 406 10.50 -69.82 52.77
C GLU A 406 11.11 -69.89 51.36
N GLU A 407 12.29 -70.52 51.21
CA GLU A 407 12.92 -70.73 49.90
C GLU A 407 12.09 -71.68 49.03
N TYR A 408 11.54 -72.75 49.63
CA TYR A 408 10.62 -73.66 48.94
C TYR A 408 9.38 -72.92 48.41
N GLN A 409 8.76 -72.05 49.23
CA GLN A 409 7.61 -71.24 48.80
C GLN A 409 7.96 -70.26 47.67
N LYS A 410 9.16 -69.65 47.69
CA LYS A 410 9.62 -68.77 46.60
C LYS A 410 9.76 -69.52 45.27
N VAL A 411 10.31 -70.75 45.30
CA VAL A 411 10.45 -71.59 44.11
C VAL A 411 9.09 -72.03 43.57
N VAL A 412 8.19 -72.50 44.45
CA VAL A 412 6.84 -72.94 44.08
C VAL A 412 5.96 -71.78 43.58
N ALA A 413 6.16 -70.57 44.11
CA ALA A 413 5.46 -69.36 43.63
C ALA A 413 5.86 -69.00 42.19
N ILE A 414 7.11 -69.25 41.80
CA ILE A 414 7.60 -69.00 40.44
C ILE A 414 7.09 -70.09 39.48
N PHE A 415 7.26 -71.36 39.87
CA PHE A 415 6.82 -72.53 39.13
C PHE A 415 6.01 -73.47 40.06
N PRO A 416 4.68 -73.55 39.89
CA PRO A 416 3.82 -74.38 40.73
C PRO A 416 4.03 -75.88 40.48
N PHE A 417 5.13 -76.42 41.00
CA PHE A 417 5.44 -77.84 40.97
C PHE A 417 4.83 -78.51 42.21
N ARG A 418 4.03 -79.55 41.99
CA ARG A 418 3.41 -80.35 43.06
C ARG A 418 3.95 -81.77 43.00
N ASP A 419 4.60 -82.18 44.08
CA ASP A 419 5.11 -83.54 44.25
C ASP A 419 4.88 -83.94 45.71
N GLU A 420 3.98 -84.91 45.92
CA GLU A 420 3.61 -85.38 47.25
C GLU A 420 4.78 -86.01 48.02
N VAL A 421 5.82 -86.49 47.31
CA VAL A 421 7.02 -87.08 47.92
C VAL A 421 7.95 -85.97 48.42
N LEU A 422 8.14 -84.92 47.62
CA LEU A 422 8.96 -83.76 47.96
C LEU A 422 8.32 -82.90 49.06
N GLU A 423 6.99 -82.81 49.08
CA GLU A 423 6.25 -82.11 50.14
C GLU A 423 6.45 -82.75 51.52
N LYS A 424 6.55 -84.08 51.57
CA LYS A 424 6.71 -84.87 52.82
C LYS A 424 8.18 -85.06 53.27
N ALA A 425 9.16 -84.73 52.43
CA ALA A 425 10.59 -84.88 52.75
C ALA A 425 11.09 -83.86 53.81
N PRO A 426 12.10 -84.21 54.65
CA PRO A 426 12.77 -83.25 55.54
C PRO A 426 13.69 -82.30 54.75
N PHE A 427 13.97 -81.10 55.28
CA PHE A 427 14.92 -80.16 54.70
C PHE A 427 16.38 -80.63 54.92
N PRO A 428 17.31 -80.39 53.97
CA PRO A 428 17.15 -79.66 52.71
C PRO A 428 16.43 -80.50 51.65
N LYS A 429 15.47 -79.87 50.95
CA LYS A 429 14.71 -80.50 49.86
C LYS A 429 15.43 -80.24 48.55
N SER A 430 15.60 -81.27 47.73
CA SER A 430 16.21 -81.16 46.40
C SER A 430 15.14 -81.29 45.33
N PHE A 431 15.02 -80.30 44.45
CA PHE A 431 14.11 -80.36 43.30
C PHE A 431 14.72 -81.15 42.15
N HIS A 432 13.91 -81.95 41.46
CA HIS A 432 14.35 -82.73 40.28
C HIS A 432 14.65 -81.87 39.03
N PHE A 433 14.51 -80.54 39.12
CA PHE A 433 14.76 -79.61 38.03
C PHE A 433 15.82 -78.57 38.41
N HIS A 434 16.52 -78.06 37.39
CA HIS A 434 17.65 -77.13 37.53
C HIS A 434 17.20 -75.67 37.71
N GLY A 435 18.08 -74.84 38.26
CA GLY A 435 17.91 -73.38 38.38
C GLY A 435 17.56 -72.70 37.05
N LEU A 436 18.10 -73.25 35.96
CA LEU A 436 17.79 -72.94 34.57
C LEU A 436 16.28 -72.89 34.27
N CYS A 437 15.50 -73.87 34.76
CA CYS A 437 14.08 -73.99 34.45
C CYS A 437 13.27 -72.84 35.08
N LEU A 438 13.63 -72.42 36.30
CA LEU A 438 13.00 -71.28 36.97
C LEU A 438 13.37 -69.96 36.31
N ALA A 439 14.66 -69.75 36.02
CA ALA A 439 15.16 -68.54 35.35
C ALA A 439 14.54 -68.38 33.96
N SER A 440 14.45 -69.48 33.22
CA SER A 440 13.81 -69.56 31.89
C SER A 440 12.32 -69.21 31.94
N LEU A 441 11.59 -69.75 32.91
CA LEU A 441 10.17 -69.47 33.09
C LEU A 441 9.91 -68.00 33.48
N MET A 442 10.71 -67.44 34.39
CA MET A 442 10.64 -66.03 34.80
C MET A 442 10.85 -65.08 33.62
N LYS A 443 11.90 -65.32 32.81
CA LYS A 443 12.18 -64.49 31.64
C LYS A 443 11.15 -64.65 30.53
N SER A 444 10.63 -65.86 30.31
CA SER A 444 9.49 -66.07 29.42
C SER A 444 8.25 -65.27 29.88
N LYS A 445 8.03 -65.11 31.20
CA LYS A 445 6.84 -64.39 31.74
C LYS A 445 6.99 -62.91 31.45
N ALA A 446 8.16 -62.36 31.75
CA ALA A 446 8.52 -60.99 31.40
C ALA A 446 8.41 -60.71 29.89
N LEU A 447 8.87 -61.64 29.04
CA LEU A 447 8.77 -61.50 27.58
C LEU A 447 7.32 -61.43 27.09
N SER A 448 6.43 -62.26 27.64
CA SER A 448 5.01 -62.23 27.28
C SER A 448 4.32 -60.94 27.68
N VAL A 449 4.71 -60.36 28.82
CA VAL A 449 4.22 -59.05 29.26
C VAL A 449 4.73 -57.95 28.33
N ASN A 450 6.03 -57.95 28.01
CA ASN A 450 6.65 -56.96 27.12
C ASN A 450 6.10 -57.03 25.69
N ALA A 451 5.91 -58.23 25.13
CA ALA A 451 5.30 -58.39 23.82
C ALA A 451 3.84 -57.89 23.78
N SER A 452 3.12 -58.01 24.90
CA SER A 452 1.77 -57.48 25.05
C SER A 452 1.74 -55.95 25.28
N SER A 453 2.88 -55.33 25.58
CA SER A 453 2.97 -53.88 25.82
C SER A 453 2.88 -53.06 24.52
N PHE A 454 3.41 -53.58 23.41
CA PHE A 454 3.35 -52.91 22.11
C PHE A 454 1.96 -52.99 21.49
N LEU A 455 1.17 -54.02 21.76
CA LEU A 455 -0.26 -54.03 21.45
C LEU A 455 -1.03 -54.69 22.58
N LYS A 456 -1.95 -53.94 23.20
CA LYS A 456 -3.10 -54.51 23.93
C LYS A 456 -3.98 -55.42 23.04
N THR A 457 -3.62 -55.66 21.77
CA THR A 457 -4.49 -56.22 20.72
C THR A 457 -3.95 -57.40 19.89
N SER A 458 -2.69 -57.88 20.01
CA SER A 458 -2.25 -59.05 19.19
C SER A 458 -2.38 -60.39 19.95
N MET A 459 -3.38 -61.19 19.57
CA MET A 459 -3.55 -62.58 20.04
C MET A 459 -2.43 -63.52 19.58
N SER A 460 -1.71 -63.19 18.50
CA SER A 460 -0.78 -64.11 17.84
C SER A 460 0.49 -64.37 18.66
N VAL A 461 0.99 -63.35 19.37
CA VAL A 461 2.17 -63.49 20.24
C VAL A 461 1.82 -64.23 21.54
N LYS A 462 0.63 -63.96 22.11
CA LYS A 462 0.09 -64.72 23.25
C LYS A 462 -0.05 -66.22 22.92
N LEU A 463 -0.42 -66.56 21.69
CA LEU A 463 -0.58 -67.95 21.24
C LEU A 463 0.77 -68.68 21.07
N LYS A 464 1.78 -68.01 20.49
CA LYS A 464 3.15 -68.55 20.34
C LYS A 464 3.88 -68.68 21.67
N LEU A 465 3.68 -67.74 22.60
CA LEU A 465 4.21 -67.85 23.97
C LEU A 465 3.49 -68.96 24.74
N ARG A 466 2.16 -69.07 24.68
CA ARG A 466 1.42 -70.18 25.32
C ARG A 466 1.88 -71.57 24.84
N THR A 467 2.19 -71.72 23.56
CA THR A 467 2.73 -72.98 23.03
C THR A 467 4.16 -73.26 23.49
N TRP A 468 5.00 -72.23 23.69
CA TRP A 468 6.30 -72.37 24.35
C TRP A 468 6.17 -72.73 25.84
N TYR A 469 5.28 -72.06 26.57
CA TYR A 469 4.95 -72.37 27.97
C TYR A 469 4.46 -73.79 28.19
N GLY A 470 3.63 -74.29 27.27
CA GLY A 470 3.14 -75.67 27.32
C GLY A 470 4.21 -76.72 27.04
N LYS A 471 5.33 -76.34 26.40
CA LYS A 471 6.43 -77.25 26.04
C LYS A 471 7.66 -77.15 26.94
N LEU A 472 7.80 -76.09 27.73
CA LEU A 472 8.88 -75.96 28.73
C LEU A 472 8.92 -77.12 29.75
N PRO A 473 7.78 -77.58 30.31
CA PRO A 473 7.77 -78.70 31.27
C PRO A 473 8.25 -80.03 30.68
N THR A 474 8.09 -80.22 29.36
CA THR A 474 8.54 -81.43 28.66
C THR A 474 10.02 -81.42 28.28
N CYS A 475 10.73 -80.29 28.45
CA CYS A 475 12.14 -80.13 28.09
C CYS A 475 13.12 -80.11 29.29
N CYS A 476 12.66 -80.05 30.54
CA CYS A 476 13.48 -79.80 31.74
C CYS A 476 13.95 -81.06 32.51
#